data_AF-A0A078KQI2-F1
#
_entry.id   AF-A0A078KQI2-F1
#
_cell.length_a   1.000
_cell.length_b   1.000
_cell.length_c   1.000
_cell.angle_alpha   90.00
_cell.angle_beta   90.00
_cell.angle_gamma   90.00
#
_symmetry.space_group_name_H-M   'P 1'
#
loop_
_entity.id
_entity.type
_entity.pdbx_description
1 polymer ?
#
loop_
_entity_poly.entity_id
_entity_poly.type
_entity_poly.pdbx_seq_one_letter_code
_entity_poly.pdbx_strand_id
1 'polypeptide(L)'
;MEVTRSGFIAIVGRPNVGKSTLLNAMIGEKVAIVSAKPQTTRNKITGVLTDGDVQLIFLDTPGLHRSRNKLDDYMRRTIDDSLTEIDAAVLVVEPQVNATDSEMELIKKLSAKKAPVLLAVNKIDTVKKESLMEVISEWSKRYDFSAIVPLSAKTGDGVEILKDELKKQMPEGPQYFPDDMLTDQPERLIVAEIIREKLLYLLSDEVPHGTAVSVERMKERPQVMDIEATIYCEKESHKGIIIGKGGRMLKEVGIKARADIEAFLGCHVNLQLWVKVKDDWRNRENILRTLGYD
;
A
#
# COMPACT_ATOMS: atom_id res chain seq x y z
N MET A 1 -17.18 16.63 15.64
CA MET A 1 -18.51 16.69 14.99
C MET A 1 -18.96 15.25 14.81
N GLU A 2 -20.26 14.96 14.78
CA GLU A 2 -20.72 13.58 14.58
C GLU A 2 -20.61 13.20 13.11
N VAL A 3 -20.06 12.02 12.82
CA VAL A 3 -19.97 11.48 11.45
C VAL A 3 -21.37 11.04 11.01
N THR A 4 -21.82 11.53 9.86
CA THR A 4 -23.14 11.21 9.28
C THR A 4 -23.04 10.49 7.93
N ARG A 5 -21.86 10.52 7.31
CA ARG A 5 -21.57 9.85 6.05
C ARG A 5 -20.28 9.07 6.15
N SER A 6 -20.26 7.89 5.57
CA SER A 6 -19.11 6.98 5.68
C SER A 6 -19.10 5.99 4.53
N GLY A 7 -17.92 5.61 4.05
CA GLY A 7 -17.86 4.56 3.04
C GLY A 7 -16.48 3.94 2.82
N PHE A 8 -16.51 2.73 2.29
CA PHE A 8 -15.34 1.93 1.93
C PHE A 8 -14.91 2.23 0.49
N ILE A 9 -13.64 2.56 0.32
CA ILE A 9 -13.07 3.07 -0.93
C ILE A 9 -11.92 2.16 -1.34
N ALA A 10 -12.08 1.40 -2.42
CA ALA A 10 -10.96 0.64 -2.96
C ALA A 10 -10.00 1.53 -3.76
N ILE A 11 -8.72 1.51 -3.41
CA ILE A 11 -7.66 2.09 -4.24
C ILE A 11 -7.09 0.97 -5.11
N VAL A 12 -7.28 1.09 -6.43
CA VAL A 12 -6.90 0.06 -7.40
C VAL A 12 -6.08 0.64 -8.53
N GLY A 13 -5.33 -0.23 -9.21
CA GLY A 13 -4.42 0.17 -10.27
C GLY A 13 -3.22 -0.77 -10.37
N ARG A 14 -2.47 -0.64 -11.47
CA ARG A 14 -1.29 -1.47 -11.72
C ARG A 14 -0.23 -1.30 -10.60
N PRO A 15 0.72 -2.23 -10.48
CA PRO A 15 1.91 -2.00 -9.67
C PRO A 15 2.59 -0.67 -10.01
N ASN A 16 3.17 0.00 -9.01
CA ASN A 16 3.99 1.21 -9.14
C ASN A 16 3.31 2.51 -9.61
N VAL A 17 2.00 2.51 -9.91
CA VAL A 17 1.25 3.75 -10.26
C VAL A 17 1.12 4.74 -9.09
N GLY A 18 1.52 4.34 -7.87
CA GLY A 18 1.58 5.21 -6.69
C GLY A 18 0.37 5.09 -5.74
N LYS A 19 -0.31 3.94 -5.71
CA LYS A 19 -1.45 3.68 -4.80
C LYS A 19 -1.15 3.93 -3.33
N SER A 20 -0.11 3.28 -2.79
CA SER A 20 0.26 3.44 -1.38
C SER A 20 0.83 4.83 -1.06
N THR A 21 1.48 5.48 -2.04
CA THR A 21 1.86 6.90 -1.91
C THR A 21 0.63 7.79 -1.82
N LEU A 22 -0.39 7.54 -2.64
CA LEU A 22 -1.65 8.25 -2.60
C LEU A 22 -2.36 8.00 -1.26
N LEU A 23 -2.44 6.76 -0.80
CA LEU A 23 -3.00 6.42 0.51
C LEU A 23 -2.33 7.24 1.62
N ASN A 24 -1.00 7.18 1.72
CA ASN A 24 -0.27 7.94 2.74
C ASN A 24 -0.50 9.46 2.62
N ALA A 25 -0.56 10.00 1.40
CA ALA A 25 -0.86 11.42 1.19
C ALA A 25 -2.29 11.79 1.58
N MET A 26 -3.25 10.89 1.39
CA MET A 26 -4.64 11.09 1.81
C MET A 26 -4.76 11.07 3.33
N ILE A 27 -4.12 10.11 4.00
CA ILE A 27 -4.14 9.97 5.46
C ILE A 27 -3.29 11.05 6.16
N GLY A 28 -2.20 11.49 5.53
CA GLY A 28 -1.21 12.41 6.13
C GLY A 28 -0.09 11.71 6.90
N GLU A 29 -0.18 10.39 7.07
CA GLU A 29 0.78 9.57 7.81
C GLU A 29 1.22 8.33 7.00
N LYS A 30 2.35 7.74 7.39
CA LYS A 30 2.90 6.55 6.72
C LYS A 30 2.22 5.27 7.23
N VAL A 31 1.03 4.98 6.71
CA VAL A 31 0.26 3.75 7.01
C VAL A 31 0.55 2.59 6.05
N ALA A 32 1.11 2.87 4.88
CA ALA A 32 1.47 1.88 3.87
C ALA A 32 2.91 2.06 3.37
N ILE A 33 3.57 0.95 3.00
CA ILE A 33 4.92 1.03 2.45
C ILE A 33 4.95 1.40 0.98
N VAL A 34 6.05 2.04 0.55
CA VAL A 34 6.24 2.53 -0.81
C VAL A 34 7.57 2.03 -1.37
N SER A 35 7.53 1.41 -2.55
CA SER A 35 8.73 1.05 -3.31
C SER A 35 8.47 1.11 -4.81
N ALA A 36 9.53 1.37 -5.57
CA ALA A 36 9.51 1.33 -7.03
C ALA A 36 9.48 -0.11 -7.58
N LYS A 37 9.65 -1.12 -6.71
CA LYS A 37 9.58 -2.51 -7.11
C LYS A 37 8.14 -3.00 -7.17
N PRO A 38 7.79 -3.84 -8.16
CA PRO A 38 6.48 -4.47 -8.21
C PRO A 38 6.26 -5.35 -6.96
N GLN A 39 5.00 -5.69 -6.66
CA GLN A 39 4.65 -6.47 -5.47
C GLN A 39 5.07 -5.81 -4.14
N THR A 40 5.01 -4.48 -4.09
CA THR A 40 5.25 -3.72 -2.87
C THR A 40 4.16 -4.03 -1.84
N THR A 41 2.88 -3.79 -2.11
CA THR A 41 1.77 -4.10 -1.18
C THR A 41 1.36 -5.56 -1.30
N ARG A 42 1.33 -6.29 -0.17
CA ARG A 42 0.94 -7.71 -0.11
C ARG A 42 -0.33 -7.96 0.70
N ASN A 43 -0.62 -7.12 1.68
CA ASN A 43 -1.81 -7.19 2.52
C ASN A 43 -2.82 -6.12 2.13
N LYS A 44 -4.09 -6.36 2.44
CA LYS A 44 -5.09 -5.29 2.48
C LYS A 44 -4.70 -4.33 3.60
N ILE A 45 -4.60 -3.05 3.27
CA ILE A 45 -4.36 -1.99 4.26
C ILE A 45 -5.64 -1.17 4.36
N THR A 46 -6.21 -1.11 5.56
CA THR A 46 -7.29 -0.17 5.84
C THR A 46 -6.67 1.13 6.32
N GLY A 47 -6.84 2.20 5.55
CA GLY A 47 -6.53 3.57 5.98
C GLY A 47 -7.82 4.29 6.31
N VAL A 48 -7.86 5.01 7.42
CA VAL A 48 -9.07 5.71 7.88
C VAL A 48 -8.78 7.20 7.96
N LEU A 49 -9.62 7.99 7.31
CA LEU A 49 -9.62 9.45 7.37
C LEU A 49 -11.00 9.94 7.79
N THR A 50 -11.07 10.52 8.98
CA THR A 50 -12.27 11.24 9.42
C THR A 50 -12.05 12.74 9.21
N ASP A 51 -12.90 13.36 8.41
CA ASP A 51 -12.84 14.80 8.11
C ASP A 51 -14.24 15.42 8.21
N GLY A 52 -14.46 16.17 9.28
CA GLY A 52 -15.76 16.79 9.58
C GLY A 52 -16.84 15.75 9.89
N ASP A 53 -17.88 15.70 9.05
CA ASP A 53 -19.03 14.81 9.13
C ASP A 53 -18.89 13.55 8.26
N VAL A 54 -17.72 13.35 7.63
CA VAL A 54 -17.48 12.25 6.67
C VAL A 54 -16.29 11.38 7.12
N GLN A 55 -16.47 10.06 7.07
CA GLN A 55 -15.40 9.09 7.27
C GLN A 55 -15.09 8.31 5.97
N LEU A 56 -13.87 8.46 5.48
CA LEU A 56 -13.35 7.76 4.31
C LEU A 56 -12.51 6.56 4.76
N ILE A 57 -12.89 5.36 4.34
CA ILE A 57 -12.22 4.11 4.73
C ILE A 57 -11.56 3.52 3.49
N PHE A 58 -10.27 3.76 3.32
CA PHE A 58 -9.50 3.30 2.17
C PHE A 58 -9.08 1.85 2.34
N LEU A 59 -9.34 1.05 1.32
CA LEU A 59 -8.84 -0.30 1.17
C LEU A 59 -7.73 -0.28 0.12
N ASP A 60 -6.46 -0.15 0.54
CA ASP A 60 -5.33 -0.32 -0.38
C ASP A 60 -5.11 -1.79 -0.64
N THR A 61 -5.11 -2.13 -1.93
CA THR A 61 -5.07 -3.52 -2.40
C THR A 61 -3.73 -3.80 -3.09
N PRO A 62 -3.23 -5.04 -3.01
CA PRO A 62 -2.10 -5.47 -3.83
C PRO A 62 -2.31 -5.15 -5.32
N GLY A 63 -1.25 -4.81 -6.04
CA GLY A 63 -1.34 -4.55 -7.47
C GLY A 63 -1.66 -5.82 -8.27
N LEU A 64 -2.46 -5.71 -9.34
CA LEU A 64 -2.78 -6.84 -10.21
C LEU A 64 -1.51 -7.40 -10.87
N HIS A 65 -1.25 -8.70 -10.69
CA HIS A 65 -0.20 -9.44 -11.36
C HIS A 65 -0.70 -10.88 -11.64
N ARG A 66 -0.19 -11.52 -12.72
CA ARG A 66 -0.46 -12.94 -12.98
C ARG A 66 0.07 -13.82 -11.83
N SER A 67 -0.78 -14.72 -11.32
CA SER A 67 -0.42 -15.69 -10.28
C SER A 67 0.70 -16.63 -10.71
N ARG A 68 1.71 -16.82 -9.86
CA ARG A 68 2.78 -17.81 -10.03
C ARG A 68 2.99 -18.70 -8.81
N ASN A 69 2.43 -18.34 -7.66
CA ASN A 69 2.54 -19.06 -6.37
C ASN A 69 1.32 -18.75 -5.48
N LYS A 70 1.23 -19.41 -4.31
CA LYS A 70 0.10 -19.22 -3.38
C LYS A 70 -0.01 -17.81 -2.79
N LEU A 71 1.12 -17.11 -2.58
CA LEU A 71 1.10 -15.71 -2.16
C LEU A 71 0.45 -14.81 -3.23
N ASP A 72 0.74 -15.05 -4.52
CA ASP A 72 0.09 -14.32 -5.61
C ASP A 72 -1.42 -14.62 -5.69
N ASP A 73 -1.82 -15.86 -5.42
CA ASP A 73 -3.24 -16.23 -5.35
C ASP A 73 -3.96 -15.54 -4.19
N TYR A 74 -3.33 -15.46 -3.02
CA TYR A 74 -3.83 -14.67 -1.88
C TYR A 74 -3.99 -13.19 -2.26
N MET A 75 -2.96 -12.59 -2.88
CA MET A 75 -3.03 -11.19 -3.32
C MET A 75 -4.17 -10.97 -4.32
N ARG A 76 -4.39 -11.89 -5.26
CA ARG A 76 -5.50 -11.81 -6.22
C ARG A 76 -6.87 -11.91 -5.54
N ARG A 77 -7.05 -12.86 -4.60
CA ARG A 77 -8.28 -12.99 -3.82
C ARG A 77 -8.58 -11.73 -3.02
N THR A 78 -7.55 -11.16 -2.38
CA THR A 78 -7.66 -9.91 -1.62
C THR A 78 -8.22 -8.77 -2.48
N ILE A 79 -7.82 -8.67 -3.76
CA ILE A 79 -8.38 -7.69 -4.71
C ILE A 79 -9.85 -8.01 -5.00
N ASP A 80 -10.16 -9.26 -5.36
CA ASP A 80 -11.52 -9.65 -5.72
C ASP A 80 -12.49 -9.46 -4.53
N ASP A 81 -12.07 -9.79 -3.31
CA ASP A 81 -12.83 -9.59 -2.06
C ASP A 81 -13.02 -8.10 -1.76
N SER A 82 -11.96 -7.28 -1.86
CA SER A 82 -12.03 -5.84 -1.61
C SER A 82 -12.95 -5.10 -2.57
N LEU A 83 -13.21 -5.65 -3.76
CA LEU A 83 -14.13 -5.06 -4.73
C LEU A 83 -15.60 -5.43 -4.49
N THR A 84 -15.92 -6.29 -3.53
CA THR A 84 -17.29 -6.78 -3.29
C THR A 84 -18.11 -5.87 -2.36
N GLU A 85 -17.45 -5.08 -1.52
CA GLU A 85 -18.05 -4.29 -0.42
C GLU A 85 -17.57 -2.83 -0.44
N ILE A 86 -17.56 -2.20 -1.61
CA ILE A 86 -17.09 -0.80 -1.76
C ILE A 86 -18.23 0.15 -2.11
N ASP A 87 -18.21 1.31 -1.49
CA ASP A 87 -19.08 2.45 -1.78
C ASP A 87 -18.51 3.32 -2.90
N ALA A 88 -17.19 3.32 -3.09
CA ALA A 88 -16.51 3.96 -4.22
C ALA A 88 -15.21 3.24 -4.59
N ALA A 89 -14.70 3.51 -5.79
CA ALA A 89 -13.35 3.09 -6.20
C ALA A 89 -12.53 4.26 -6.72
N VAL A 90 -11.22 4.23 -6.47
CA VAL A 90 -10.23 5.10 -7.11
C VAL A 90 -9.35 4.25 -8.01
N LEU A 91 -9.50 4.41 -9.32
CA LEU A 91 -8.56 3.87 -10.28
C LEU A 91 -7.37 4.82 -10.41
N VAL A 92 -6.19 4.37 -9.99
CA VAL A 92 -4.95 5.14 -10.08
C VAL A 92 -4.17 4.75 -11.34
N VAL A 93 -3.85 5.73 -12.16
CA VAL A 93 -3.10 5.57 -13.41
C VAL A 93 -1.93 6.55 -13.47
N GLU A 94 -0.97 6.28 -14.36
CA GLU A 94 0.07 7.25 -14.72
C GLU A 94 -0.42 8.19 -15.82
N PRO A 95 0.23 9.35 -16.05
CA PRO A 95 -0.26 10.37 -16.97
C PRO A 95 0.10 10.01 -18.41
N GLN A 96 -0.49 8.93 -18.91
CA GLN A 96 -0.30 8.38 -20.25
C GLN A 96 -1.65 8.25 -20.96
N VAL A 97 -1.65 8.55 -22.26
CA VAL A 97 -2.84 8.49 -23.11
C VAL A 97 -3.33 7.05 -23.31
N ASN A 98 -2.40 6.11 -23.47
CA ASN A 98 -2.72 4.73 -23.76
C ASN A 98 -2.95 3.95 -22.47
N ALA A 99 -4.18 3.46 -22.30
CA ALA A 99 -4.50 2.47 -21.29
C ALA A 99 -3.86 1.12 -21.66
N THR A 100 -3.33 0.44 -20.66
CA THR A 100 -2.81 -0.92 -20.77
C THR A 100 -3.93 -1.96 -20.65
N ASP A 101 -3.69 -3.19 -21.13
CA ASP A 101 -4.65 -4.30 -21.00
C ASP A 101 -5.07 -4.54 -19.53
N SER A 102 -4.12 -4.41 -18.59
CA SER A 102 -4.40 -4.58 -17.17
C SER A 102 -5.29 -3.47 -16.60
N GLU A 103 -5.20 -2.24 -17.11
CA GLU A 103 -6.10 -1.16 -16.71
C GLU A 103 -7.49 -1.35 -17.31
N MET A 104 -7.57 -1.81 -18.56
CA MET A 104 -8.85 -2.14 -19.19
C MET A 104 -9.56 -3.32 -18.49
N GLU A 105 -8.79 -4.31 -18.01
CA GLU A 105 -9.33 -5.40 -17.19
C GLU A 105 -9.88 -4.88 -15.85
N LEU A 106 -9.17 -3.96 -15.19
CA LEU A 106 -9.64 -3.32 -13.97
C LEU A 106 -10.92 -2.51 -14.21
N ILE A 107 -10.97 -1.70 -15.28
CA ILE A 107 -12.18 -0.98 -15.69
C ILE A 107 -13.35 -1.97 -15.86
N LYS A 108 -13.13 -3.09 -16.55
CA LYS A 108 -14.18 -4.11 -16.75
C LYS A 108 -14.66 -4.74 -15.44
N LYS A 109 -13.76 -4.96 -14.48
CA LYS A 109 -14.12 -5.45 -13.15
C LYS A 109 -14.92 -4.41 -12.36
N LEU A 110 -14.50 -3.14 -12.42
CA LEU A 110 -15.16 -2.02 -11.75
C LEU A 110 -16.53 -1.72 -12.38
N SER A 111 -16.66 -1.84 -13.71
CA SER A 111 -17.93 -1.61 -14.42
C SER A 111 -19.01 -2.64 -14.10
N ALA A 112 -18.60 -3.84 -13.66
CA ALA A 112 -19.53 -4.85 -13.15
C ALA A 112 -20.08 -4.50 -11.74
N LYS A 113 -19.54 -3.46 -11.09
CA LYS A 113 -19.98 -2.98 -9.78
C LYS A 113 -20.91 -1.78 -9.95
N LYS A 114 -21.77 -1.55 -8.96
CA LYS A 114 -22.70 -0.41 -8.92
C LYS A 114 -22.12 0.84 -8.23
N ALA A 115 -20.85 0.79 -7.82
CA ALA A 115 -20.20 1.86 -7.09
C ALA A 115 -19.58 2.91 -8.07
N PRO A 116 -19.62 4.20 -7.73
CA PRO A 116 -18.91 5.25 -8.48
C PRO A 116 -17.40 4.97 -8.53
N VAL A 117 -16.80 5.26 -9.68
CA VAL A 117 -15.36 5.13 -9.89
C VAL A 117 -14.79 6.50 -10.22
N LEU A 118 -13.81 6.93 -9.44
CA LEU A 118 -13.00 8.11 -9.71
C LEU A 118 -11.70 7.69 -10.37
N LEU A 119 -11.21 8.50 -11.30
CA LEU A 119 -9.90 8.32 -11.91
C LEU A 119 -8.91 9.29 -11.27
N ALA A 120 -7.84 8.76 -10.67
CA ALA A 120 -6.69 9.52 -10.22
C ALA A 120 -5.56 9.39 -11.25
N VAL A 121 -5.33 10.46 -12.03
CA VAL A 121 -4.19 10.53 -12.94
C VAL A 121 -2.98 11.03 -12.14
N ASN A 122 -2.23 10.08 -11.58
CA ASN A 122 -1.14 10.36 -10.64
C ASN A 122 0.17 10.73 -11.37
N LYS A 123 1.16 11.22 -10.62
CA LYS A 123 2.51 11.58 -11.09
C LYS A 123 2.54 12.70 -12.13
N ILE A 124 1.61 13.66 -12.05
CA ILE A 124 1.59 14.80 -12.95
C ILE A 124 2.86 15.66 -12.88
N ASP A 125 3.64 15.54 -11.79
CA ASP A 125 4.96 16.17 -11.64
C ASP A 125 6.01 15.63 -12.63
N THR A 126 5.73 14.52 -13.31
CA THR A 126 6.64 13.90 -14.29
C THR A 126 6.36 14.31 -15.74
N VAL A 127 5.28 15.06 -15.98
CA VAL A 127 4.85 15.48 -17.33
C VAL A 127 4.60 16.99 -17.38
N LYS A 128 4.49 17.51 -18.61
CA LYS A 128 4.14 18.90 -18.83
C LYS A 128 2.62 19.09 -18.67
N LYS A 129 2.18 20.25 -18.17
CA LYS A 129 0.74 20.50 -17.92
C LYS A 129 -0.08 20.44 -19.22
N GLU A 130 0.50 20.85 -20.34
CA GLU A 130 -0.17 20.89 -21.63
C GLU A 130 -0.59 19.50 -22.14
N SER A 131 0.14 18.43 -21.76
CA SER A 131 -0.22 17.06 -22.15
C SER A 131 -1.36 16.46 -21.33
N LEU A 132 -1.72 17.05 -20.19
CA LEU A 132 -2.76 16.48 -19.30
C LEU A 132 -4.16 16.54 -19.92
N MET A 133 -4.46 17.57 -20.72
CA MET A 133 -5.76 17.71 -21.38
C MET A 133 -6.05 16.54 -22.32
N GLU A 134 -5.04 16.11 -23.08
CA GLU A 134 -5.17 14.95 -23.97
C GLU A 134 -5.36 13.66 -23.17
N VAL A 135 -4.57 13.46 -22.10
CA VAL A 135 -4.71 12.29 -21.20
C VAL A 135 -6.13 12.23 -20.63
N ILE A 136 -6.63 13.32 -20.05
CA ILE A 136 -7.98 13.37 -19.45
C ILE A 136 -9.06 13.08 -20.50
N SER A 137 -8.99 13.73 -21.67
CA SER A 137 -9.94 13.53 -22.78
C SER A 137 -9.95 12.08 -23.27
N GLU A 138 -8.80 11.41 -23.26
CA GLU A 138 -8.71 10.03 -23.71
C GLU A 138 -9.29 9.09 -22.65
N TRP A 139 -8.95 9.27 -21.38
CA TRP A 139 -9.52 8.47 -20.31
C TRP A 139 -11.04 8.64 -20.17
N SER A 140 -11.58 9.85 -20.35
CA SER A 140 -13.04 10.09 -20.26
C SER A 140 -13.84 9.35 -21.34
N LYS A 141 -13.22 8.99 -22.47
CA LYS A 141 -13.87 8.18 -23.53
C LYS A 141 -13.92 6.69 -23.20
N ARG A 142 -13.11 6.22 -22.26
CA ARG A 142 -12.93 4.78 -21.97
C ARG A 142 -13.92 4.26 -20.93
N TYR A 143 -14.32 5.12 -19.99
CA TYR A 143 -15.23 4.78 -18.92
C TYR A 143 -15.90 6.05 -18.37
N ASP A 144 -17.12 5.90 -17.87
CA ASP A 144 -17.89 6.99 -17.26
C ASP A 144 -17.47 7.19 -15.80
N PHE A 145 -16.33 7.86 -15.61
CA PHE A 145 -15.80 8.17 -14.27
C PHE A 145 -16.63 9.28 -13.61
N SER A 146 -16.96 9.10 -12.32
CA SER A 146 -17.67 10.12 -11.54
C SER A 146 -16.84 11.40 -11.36
N ALA A 147 -15.52 11.28 -11.36
CA ALA A 147 -14.57 12.39 -11.42
C ALA A 147 -13.24 11.93 -12.02
N ILE A 148 -12.55 12.83 -12.73
CA ILE A 148 -11.17 12.63 -13.19
C ILE A 148 -10.29 13.69 -12.54
N VAL A 149 -9.38 13.28 -11.66
CA VAL A 149 -8.54 14.17 -10.86
C VAL A 149 -7.07 13.96 -11.24
N PRO A 150 -6.44 14.91 -11.98
CA PRO A 150 -5.00 14.93 -12.13
C PRO A 150 -4.33 15.33 -10.81
N LEU A 151 -3.37 14.53 -10.34
CA LEU A 151 -2.71 14.75 -9.06
C LEU A 151 -1.26 14.27 -9.02
N SER A 152 -0.51 14.71 -8.02
CA SER A 152 0.75 14.09 -7.63
C SER A 152 0.70 13.72 -6.15
N ALA A 153 0.59 12.41 -5.89
CA ALA A 153 0.67 11.87 -4.54
C ALA A 153 2.02 12.19 -3.85
N LYS A 154 3.06 12.46 -4.64
CA LYS A 154 4.40 12.79 -4.12
C LYS A 154 4.47 14.22 -3.59
N THR A 155 3.85 15.17 -4.29
CA THR A 155 3.90 16.60 -3.91
C THR A 155 2.67 17.07 -3.13
N GLY A 156 1.59 16.27 -3.13
CA GLY A 156 0.30 16.65 -2.57
C GLY A 156 -0.61 17.42 -3.54
N ASP A 157 -0.11 17.80 -4.73
CA ASP A 157 -0.90 18.53 -5.73
C ASP A 157 -2.13 17.71 -6.15
N GLY A 158 -3.32 18.30 -6.07
CA GLY A 158 -4.60 17.66 -6.40
C GLY A 158 -5.12 16.60 -5.41
N VAL A 159 -4.41 16.28 -4.32
CA VAL A 159 -4.84 15.26 -3.35
C VAL A 159 -6.10 15.70 -2.58
N GLU A 160 -6.17 16.96 -2.14
CA GLU A 160 -7.37 17.50 -1.47
C GLU A 160 -8.59 17.52 -2.40
N ILE A 161 -8.39 17.80 -3.69
CA ILE A 161 -9.47 17.74 -4.70
C ILE A 161 -10.03 16.31 -4.77
N LEU A 162 -9.16 15.30 -4.78
CA LEU A 162 -9.61 13.91 -4.76
C LEU A 162 -10.39 13.56 -3.48
N LYS A 163 -9.95 14.03 -2.30
CA LYS A 163 -10.69 13.86 -1.04
C LYS A 163 -12.09 14.44 -1.14
N ASP A 164 -12.20 15.67 -1.63
CA ASP A 164 -13.48 16.35 -1.74
C ASP A 164 -14.43 15.67 -2.74
N GLU A 165 -13.90 15.17 -3.86
CA GLU A 165 -14.71 14.36 -4.79
C GLU A 165 -15.18 13.04 -4.16
N LEU A 166 -14.33 12.38 -3.37
CA LEU A 166 -14.72 11.16 -2.65
C LEU A 166 -15.78 11.42 -1.59
N LYS A 167 -15.66 12.48 -0.79
CA LYS A 167 -16.65 12.86 0.22
C LYS A 167 -18.05 13.03 -0.36
N LYS A 168 -18.16 13.53 -1.60
CA LYS A 168 -19.44 13.69 -2.31
C LYS A 168 -20.11 12.35 -2.66
N GLN A 169 -19.32 11.27 -2.78
CA GLN A 169 -19.83 9.94 -3.12
C GLN A 169 -20.22 9.10 -1.88
N MET A 170 -19.84 9.54 -0.67
CA MET A 170 -20.07 8.72 0.53
C MET A 170 -21.55 8.71 0.92
N PRO A 171 -22.15 7.52 1.12
CA PRO A 171 -23.53 7.41 1.55
C PRO A 171 -23.69 7.86 3.01
N GLU A 172 -24.93 8.11 3.41
CA GLU A 172 -25.27 8.19 4.84
C GLU A 172 -24.89 6.88 5.53
N GLY A 173 -24.27 6.98 6.70
CA GLY A 173 -23.77 5.81 7.40
C GLY A 173 -23.15 6.16 8.75
N PRO A 174 -22.93 5.14 9.60
CA PRO A 174 -22.37 5.33 10.92
C PRO A 174 -20.86 5.60 10.85
N GLN A 175 -20.32 6.13 11.93
CA GLN A 175 -18.90 6.05 12.18
C GLN A 175 -18.48 4.57 12.38
N TYR A 176 -17.59 4.05 11.52
CA TYR A 176 -17.09 2.68 11.65
C TYR A 176 -15.87 2.60 12.57
N PHE A 177 -15.02 3.62 12.56
CA PHE A 177 -13.75 3.66 13.30
C PHE A 177 -13.65 4.95 14.16
N PRO A 178 -12.95 4.90 15.31
CA PRO A 178 -12.65 6.09 16.11
C PRO A 178 -11.93 7.20 15.32
N ASP A 179 -12.10 8.46 15.73
CA ASP A 179 -11.56 9.64 15.02
C ASP A 179 -10.02 9.65 14.92
N ASP A 180 -9.34 9.08 15.91
CA ASP A 180 -7.88 9.02 16.03
C ASP A 180 -7.24 7.79 15.37
N MET A 181 -8.07 6.86 14.89
CA MET A 181 -7.60 5.64 14.26
C MET A 181 -7.29 5.91 12.78
N LEU A 182 -6.02 5.79 12.40
CA LEU A 182 -5.57 5.96 11.01
C LEU A 182 -5.50 4.65 10.24
N THR A 183 -5.36 3.52 10.93
CA THR A 183 -5.31 2.18 10.34
C THR A 183 -5.72 1.11 11.35
N ASP A 184 -6.26 -0.01 10.87
CA ASP A 184 -6.58 -1.20 11.65
C ASP A 184 -5.41 -2.16 11.83
N GLN A 185 -4.26 -1.85 11.22
CA GLN A 185 -3.11 -2.71 11.30
C GLN A 185 -2.40 -2.59 12.65
N PRO A 186 -2.10 -3.72 13.33
CA PRO A 186 -1.23 -3.71 14.48
C PRO A 186 0.13 -3.08 14.14
N GLU A 187 0.67 -2.24 15.03
CA GLU A 187 1.97 -1.57 14.85
C GLU A 187 3.09 -2.52 14.43
N ARG A 188 3.11 -3.73 15.01
CA ARG A 188 4.08 -4.79 14.66
C ARG A 188 4.09 -5.15 13.17
N LEU A 189 2.94 -5.08 12.49
CA LEU A 189 2.85 -5.33 11.05
C LEU A 189 3.39 -4.14 10.27
N ILE A 190 3.06 -2.92 10.68
CA ILE A 190 3.58 -1.69 10.06
C ILE A 190 5.12 -1.65 10.19
N VAL A 191 5.66 -1.98 11.36
CA VAL A 191 7.10 -2.12 11.60
C VAL A 191 7.73 -3.19 10.70
N ALA A 192 7.12 -4.37 10.59
CA ALA A 192 7.59 -5.42 9.69
C ALA A 192 7.64 -4.93 8.24
N GLU A 193 6.61 -4.21 7.82
CA GLU A 193 6.49 -3.64 6.49
C GLU A 193 7.56 -2.55 6.26
N ILE A 194 7.80 -1.64 7.21
CA ILE A 194 8.87 -0.62 7.11
C ILE A 194 10.23 -1.30 6.87
N ILE A 195 10.54 -2.38 7.60
CA ILE A 195 11.78 -3.14 7.38
C ILE A 195 11.79 -3.75 5.97
N ARG A 196 10.67 -4.34 5.53
CA ARG A 196 10.53 -4.93 4.20
C ARG A 196 10.68 -3.89 3.09
N GLU A 197 10.20 -2.68 3.28
CA GLU A 197 10.40 -1.55 2.37
C GLU A 197 11.89 -1.30 2.13
N LYS A 198 12.72 -1.35 3.18
CA LYS A 198 14.16 -1.15 3.05
C LYS A 198 14.84 -2.32 2.33
N LEU A 199 14.36 -3.55 2.52
CA LEU A 199 14.81 -4.70 1.73
C LEU A 199 14.44 -4.52 0.24
N LEU A 200 13.22 -4.09 -0.05
CA LEU A 200 12.79 -3.75 -1.40
C LEU A 200 13.61 -2.61 -1.99
N TYR A 201 14.08 -1.65 -1.20
CA TYR A 201 14.87 -0.54 -1.71
C TYR A 201 16.34 -0.93 -1.98
N LEU A 202 16.97 -1.63 -1.03
CA LEU A 202 18.43 -1.85 -1.01
C LEU A 202 18.90 -3.10 -1.76
N LEU A 203 18.06 -4.13 -1.83
CA LEU A 203 18.42 -5.36 -2.53
C LEU A 203 18.18 -5.21 -4.04
N SER A 204 18.54 -6.20 -4.84
CA SER A 204 18.30 -6.20 -6.30
C SER A 204 17.74 -7.54 -6.74
N ASP A 205 17.39 -7.62 -8.03
CA ASP A 205 16.95 -8.84 -8.70
C ASP A 205 15.75 -9.50 -7.98
N GLU A 206 15.71 -10.82 -7.90
CA GLU A 206 14.61 -11.58 -7.30
C GLU A 206 14.64 -11.60 -5.76
N VAL A 207 15.79 -11.30 -5.16
CA VAL A 207 16.05 -11.45 -3.71
C VAL A 207 14.98 -10.79 -2.84
N PRO A 208 14.63 -9.49 -3.00
CA PRO A 208 13.67 -8.83 -2.12
C PRO A 208 12.25 -9.43 -2.24
N HIS A 209 11.87 -9.94 -3.41
CA HIS A 209 10.56 -10.56 -3.61
C HIS A 209 10.45 -11.91 -2.91
N GLY A 210 11.57 -12.58 -2.64
CA GLY A 210 11.65 -13.78 -1.81
C GLY A 210 11.70 -13.51 -0.30
N THR A 211 11.56 -12.26 0.16
CA THR A 211 11.62 -11.91 1.58
C THR A 211 10.27 -11.73 2.24
N ALA A 212 10.21 -12.02 3.54
CA ALA A 212 9.13 -11.62 4.45
C ALA A 212 9.75 -11.19 5.79
N VAL A 213 9.05 -10.33 6.53
CA VAL A 213 9.51 -9.85 7.84
C VAL A 213 8.46 -10.20 8.88
N SER A 214 8.91 -10.68 10.04
CA SER A 214 8.07 -10.92 11.21
C SER A 214 8.69 -10.23 12.41
N VAL A 215 7.91 -9.42 13.11
CA VAL A 215 8.31 -8.86 14.40
C VAL A 215 7.95 -9.87 15.48
N GLU A 216 8.96 -10.47 16.11
CA GLU A 216 8.81 -11.50 17.14
C GLU A 216 8.52 -10.88 18.52
N ARG A 217 9.05 -9.67 18.78
CA ARG A 217 8.85 -8.96 20.04
C ARG A 217 8.87 -7.45 19.84
N MET A 218 7.95 -6.77 20.52
CA MET A 218 7.98 -5.33 20.78
C MET A 218 7.81 -5.15 22.29
N LYS A 219 8.76 -4.45 22.92
CA LYS A 219 8.70 -4.16 24.36
C LYS A 219 9.07 -2.72 24.61
N GLU A 220 8.12 -2.00 25.20
CA GLU A 220 8.35 -0.62 25.62
C GLU A 220 9.26 -0.58 26.87
N ARG A 221 10.23 0.32 26.81
CA ARG A 221 11.05 0.81 27.93
C ARG A 221 10.91 2.33 27.98
N PRO A 222 11.29 2.99 29.08
CA PRO A 222 11.22 4.45 29.16
C PRO A 222 11.89 5.11 27.94
N GLN A 223 11.09 5.79 27.11
CA GLN A 223 11.49 6.50 25.89
C GLN A 223 12.09 5.64 24.76
N VAL A 224 12.11 4.30 24.89
CA VAL A 224 12.73 3.40 23.92
C VAL A 224 11.84 2.19 23.66
N MET A 225 11.58 1.88 22.40
CA MET A 225 10.96 0.62 21.97
C MET A 225 12.04 -0.41 21.60
N ASP A 226 12.08 -1.55 22.31
CA ASP A 226 12.88 -2.70 21.89
C ASP A 226 12.12 -3.54 20.86
N ILE A 227 12.70 -3.73 19.69
CA ILE A 227 12.09 -4.46 18.59
C ILE A 227 13.01 -5.59 18.14
N GLU A 228 12.48 -6.81 18.16
CA GLU A 228 13.15 -8.00 17.64
C GLU A 228 12.40 -8.48 16.39
N ALA A 229 13.06 -8.46 15.22
CA ALA A 229 12.44 -8.85 13.96
C ALA A 229 13.29 -9.83 13.13
N THR A 230 12.64 -10.83 12.57
CA THR A 230 13.25 -11.82 11.69
C THR A 230 12.88 -11.55 10.24
N ILE A 231 13.90 -11.45 9.38
CA ILE A 231 13.80 -11.46 7.93
C ILE A 231 13.90 -12.91 7.44
N TYR A 232 12.83 -13.40 6.85
CA TYR A 232 12.79 -14.70 6.20
C TYR A 232 13.17 -14.56 4.73
N CYS A 233 13.91 -15.55 4.21
CA CYS A 233 14.20 -15.67 2.78
C CYS A 233 14.14 -17.13 2.33
N GLU A 234 14.00 -17.36 1.04
CA GLU A 234 13.75 -18.71 0.49
C GLU A 234 15.00 -19.57 0.29
N LYS A 235 16.19 -18.99 0.27
CA LYS A 235 17.43 -19.68 -0.09
C LYS A 235 18.60 -19.21 0.76
N GLU A 236 19.53 -20.10 1.05
CA GLU A 236 20.77 -19.75 1.78
C GLU A 236 21.61 -18.72 1.01
N SER A 237 21.60 -18.77 -0.34
CA SER A 237 22.25 -17.73 -1.17
C SER A 237 21.64 -16.34 -0.93
N HIS A 238 20.32 -16.23 -0.80
CA HIS A 238 19.64 -14.97 -0.50
C HIS A 238 20.00 -14.46 0.90
N LYS A 239 20.10 -15.36 1.89
CA LYS A 239 20.54 -15.00 3.24
C LYS A 239 21.94 -14.36 3.21
N GLY A 240 22.86 -14.93 2.44
CA GLY A 240 24.20 -14.34 2.23
C GLY A 240 24.14 -12.91 1.65
N ILE A 241 23.25 -12.67 0.68
CA ILE A 241 23.06 -11.35 0.05
C ILE A 241 22.45 -10.34 1.03
N ILE A 242 21.40 -10.74 1.77
CA ILE A 242 20.71 -9.91 2.75
C ILE A 242 21.65 -9.49 3.88
N ILE A 243 22.51 -10.42 4.36
CA ILE A 243 23.53 -10.11 5.36
C ILE A 243 24.60 -9.19 4.74
N GLY A 244 25.08 -9.53 3.54
CA GLY A 244 26.14 -8.84 2.85
C GLY A 244 27.52 -9.04 3.47
N LYS A 245 28.57 -8.67 2.74
CA LYS A 245 29.97 -8.83 3.20
C LYS A 245 30.19 -8.11 4.54
N GLY A 246 30.49 -8.88 5.59
CA GLY A 246 30.70 -8.37 6.95
C GLY A 246 29.43 -7.81 7.61
N GLY A 247 28.24 -8.24 7.19
CA GLY A 247 26.97 -7.74 7.75
C GLY A 247 26.57 -6.35 7.27
N ARG A 248 27.29 -5.78 6.28
CA ARG A 248 27.09 -4.38 5.85
C ARG A 248 25.68 -4.11 5.31
N MET A 249 25.11 -5.04 4.55
CA MET A 249 23.78 -4.85 3.95
C MET A 249 22.70 -4.88 5.04
N LEU A 250 22.72 -5.88 5.93
CA LEU A 250 21.77 -5.97 7.04
C LEU A 250 21.88 -4.77 7.98
N LYS A 251 23.10 -4.27 8.22
CA LYS A 251 23.32 -3.05 9.00
C LYS A 251 22.69 -1.82 8.32
N GLU A 252 22.83 -1.69 7.01
CA GLU A 252 22.24 -0.58 6.26
C GLU A 252 20.70 -0.64 6.29
N VAL A 253 20.12 -1.83 6.09
CA VAL A 253 18.68 -2.08 6.26
C VAL A 253 18.23 -1.64 7.66
N GLY A 254 18.93 -2.07 8.71
CA GLY A 254 18.60 -1.73 10.08
C GLY A 254 18.68 -0.23 10.37
N ILE A 255 19.70 0.47 9.87
CA ILE A 255 19.85 1.92 10.05
C ILE A 255 18.67 2.67 9.41
N LYS A 256 18.34 2.34 8.15
CA LYS A 256 17.25 3.01 7.42
C LYS A 256 15.88 2.66 7.98
N ALA A 257 15.66 1.40 8.37
CA ALA A 257 14.38 0.98 8.95
C ALA A 257 14.17 1.62 10.32
N ARG A 258 15.20 1.65 11.18
CA ARG A 258 15.11 2.26 12.51
C ARG A 258 14.67 3.72 12.44
N ALA A 259 15.23 4.52 11.53
CA ALA A 259 14.85 5.92 11.37
C ALA A 259 13.36 6.10 11.04
N ASP A 260 12.84 5.32 10.09
CA ASP A 260 11.41 5.34 9.74
C ASP A 260 10.52 4.83 10.88
N ILE A 261 10.96 3.81 11.62
CA ILE A 261 10.20 3.28 12.76
C ILE A 261 10.17 4.29 13.91
N GLU A 262 11.27 5.00 14.18
CA GLU A 262 11.32 6.07 15.19
C GLU A 262 10.37 7.22 14.84
N ALA A 263 10.31 7.60 13.56
CA ALA A 263 9.35 8.60 13.08
C ALA A 263 7.90 8.12 13.24
N PHE A 264 7.62 6.85 12.92
CA PHE A 264 6.28 6.27 13.04
C PHE A 264 5.82 6.11 14.51
N LEU A 265 6.68 5.62 15.40
CA LEU A 265 6.34 5.35 16.81
C LEU A 265 6.49 6.58 17.71
N GLY A 266 7.11 7.66 17.23
CA GLY A 266 7.36 8.88 18.03
C GLY A 266 8.32 8.67 19.22
N CYS A 267 9.12 7.61 19.22
CA CYS A 267 10.10 7.31 20.28
C CYS A 267 11.39 6.69 19.72
N HIS A 268 12.44 6.58 20.54
CA HIS A 268 13.68 5.92 20.13
C HIS A 268 13.49 4.42 19.98
N VAL A 269 14.23 3.80 19.06
CA VAL A 269 14.06 2.36 18.77
C VAL A 269 15.39 1.62 18.89
N ASN A 270 15.39 0.53 19.63
CA ASN A 270 16.46 -0.46 19.63
C ASN A 270 16.05 -1.65 18.76
N LEU A 271 16.45 -1.62 17.48
CA LEU A 271 16.07 -2.61 16.48
C LEU A 271 17.12 -3.71 16.35
N GLN A 272 16.71 -4.96 16.56
CA GLN A 272 17.50 -6.16 16.31
C GLN A 272 16.92 -6.95 15.13
N LEU A 273 17.77 -7.29 14.17
CA LEU A 273 17.40 -8.01 12.96
C LEU A 273 18.12 -9.35 12.85
N TRP A 274 17.38 -10.42 12.57
CA TRP A 274 17.92 -11.73 12.20
C TRP A 274 17.53 -12.10 10.79
N VAL A 275 18.34 -12.96 10.15
CA VAL A 275 18.01 -13.51 8.83
C VAL A 275 17.92 -15.03 8.94
N LYS A 276 16.74 -15.58 8.66
CA LYS A 276 16.46 -17.03 8.70
C LYS A 276 16.05 -17.50 7.31
N VAL A 277 16.45 -18.71 6.93
CA VAL A 277 15.98 -19.35 5.70
C VAL A 277 14.71 -20.14 6.02
N LYS A 278 13.67 -19.94 5.20
CA LYS A 278 12.48 -20.78 5.14
C LYS A 278 12.24 -21.14 3.68
N ASP A 279 12.69 -22.34 3.31
CA ASP A 279 12.61 -22.80 1.93
C ASP A 279 11.17 -22.78 1.42
N ASP A 280 10.99 -22.20 0.23
CA ASP A 280 9.72 -22.14 -0.51
C ASP A 280 8.52 -21.63 0.32
N TRP A 281 8.75 -20.67 1.21
CA TRP A 281 7.72 -20.20 2.14
C TRP A 281 6.50 -19.59 1.43
N ARG A 282 6.67 -19.02 0.23
CA ARG A 282 5.57 -18.44 -0.58
C ARG A 282 4.53 -19.47 -1.03
N ASN A 283 4.85 -20.76 -0.98
CA ASN A 283 3.94 -21.86 -1.31
C ASN A 283 3.42 -22.62 -0.07
N ARG A 284 3.83 -22.24 1.14
CA ARG A 284 3.51 -22.94 2.39
C ARG A 284 2.48 -22.15 3.20
N GLU A 285 1.21 -22.57 3.12
CA GLU A 285 0.07 -21.90 3.77
C GLU A 285 0.27 -21.63 5.26
N ASN A 286 0.75 -22.62 6.03
CA ASN A 286 1.01 -22.44 7.45
C ASN A 286 2.01 -21.30 7.75
N ILE A 287 3.01 -21.12 6.89
CA ILE A 287 3.98 -20.03 7.01
C ILE A 287 3.35 -18.71 6.57
N LEU A 288 2.55 -18.72 5.50
CA LEU A 288 1.81 -17.55 5.04
C LEU A 288 0.92 -16.97 6.15
N ARG A 289 0.13 -17.82 6.82
CA ARG A 289 -0.70 -17.41 7.97
C ARG A 289 0.12 -16.80 9.11
N THR A 290 1.25 -17.44 9.45
CA THR A 290 2.16 -16.95 10.50
C THR A 290 2.75 -15.57 10.16
N LEU A 291 2.87 -15.26 8.87
CA LEU A 291 3.36 -13.98 8.35
C LEU A 291 2.24 -12.95 8.12
N GLY A 292 1.00 -13.27 8.51
CA GLY A 292 -0.16 -12.39 8.36
C GLY A 292 -0.79 -12.38 6.96
N TYR A 293 -0.58 -13.44 6.18
CA TYR A 293 -1.26 -13.67 4.89
C TYR A 293 -2.30 -14.78 5.08
N ASP A 294 -3.55 -14.42 5.38
CA ASP A 294 -4.67 -15.33 5.72
C ASP A 294 -5.81 -15.33 4.70
#